data_AF-A0A660LYX8-F1
#
_entry.id   AF-A0A660LYX8-F1
#
_cell.length_a   1.000
_cell.length_b   1.000
_cell.length_c   1.000
_cell.angle_alpha   90.00
_cell.angle_beta   90.00
_cell.angle_gamma   90.00
#
_symmetry.space_group_name_H-M   'P 1'
#
loop_
_entity.id
_entity.type
_entity.pdbx_description
1 polymer ?
#
loop_
_entity_poly.entity_id
_entity_poly.type
_entity_poly.pdbx_seq_one_letter_code
_entity_poly.pdbx_strand_id
1 'polypeptide(L)'
;MTIRFATDDEINRWDDLVIHNSDRGNMLQGSVFLNLKRLANWRPRFIICGELAIGAIEKHIPLFGKVWYIPKGPGVATASELA
;
A
#
# COMPACT_ATOMS: atom_id res chain seq x y z
N MET A 1 4.08 16.90 -3.21
CA MET A 1 3.44 15.57 -3.34
C MET A 1 2.34 15.46 -2.31
N THR A 2 1.12 15.11 -2.70
CA THR A 2 0.00 14.89 -1.76
C THR A 2 -0.03 13.43 -1.35
N ILE A 3 -0.17 13.17 -0.05
CA ILE A 3 -0.35 11.82 0.50
C ILE A 3 -1.74 11.72 1.09
N ARG A 4 -2.52 10.73 0.62
CA ARG A 4 -3.90 10.53 1.06
C ARG A 4 -4.28 9.06 1.02
N PHE A 5 -5.36 8.71 1.70
CA PHE A 5 -6.00 7.43 1.44
C PHE A 5 -6.63 7.41 0.05
N ALA A 6 -6.63 6.22 -0.55
CA ALA A 6 -7.30 5.97 -1.81
C ALA A 6 -8.83 6.11 -1.65
N THR A 7 -9.51 6.56 -2.69
CA THR A 7 -10.97 6.56 -2.78
C THR A 7 -11.49 5.14 -3.00
N ASP A 8 -12.79 4.92 -2.83
CA ASP A 8 -13.40 3.61 -3.10
C ASP A 8 -13.20 3.17 -4.56
N ASP A 9 -13.31 4.11 -5.52
CA ASP A 9 -13.05 3.84 -6.93
C ASP A 9 -11.60 3.42 -7.19
N GLU A 10 -10.64 4.06 -6.53
CA GLU A 10 -9.22 3.70 -6.63
C GLU A 10 -8.93 2.35 -5.99
N ILE A 11 -9.59 2.02 -4.87
CA ILE A 11 -9.47 0.71 -4.23
C ILE A 11 -10.06 -0.39 -5.13
N ASN A 12 -11.18 -0.13 -5.81
CA ASN A 12 -11.81 -1.10 -6.71
C ASN A 12 -10.94 -1.45 -7.93
N ARG A 13 -10.06 -0.52 -8.35
CA ARG A 13 -9.09 -0.72 -9.45
C ARG A 13 -7.65 -0.79 -8.97
N TRP A 14 -7.44 -1.14 -7.70
CA TRP A 14 -6.15 -0.98 -7.03
C TRP A 14 -4.99 -1.70 -7.74
N ASP A 15 -5.22 -2.91 -8.23
CA ASP A 15 -4.17 -3.70 -8.87
C ASP A 15 -3.70 -3.09 -10.19
N ASP A 16 -4.59 -2.41 -10.92
CA ASP A 16 -4.21 -1.63 -12.10
C ASP A 16 -3.29 -0.48 -11.69
N LEU A 17 -3.60 0.24 -10.61
CA LEU A 17 -2.76 1.33 -10.12
C LEU A 17 -1.37 0.84 -9.68
N VAL A 18 -1.31 -0.30 -8.99
CA VAL A 18 -0.04 -0.91 -8.55
C VAL A 18 0.83 -1.33 -9.73
N ILE A 19 0.25 -1.88 -10.81
CA ILE A 19 1.02 -2.26 -12.02
C ILE A 19 1.62 -1.04 -12.72
N HIS A 20 1.00 0.13 -12.58
CA HIS A 20 1.51 1.39 -13.14
C HIS A 20 2.61 2.06 -12.30
N ASN A 21 2.91 1.54 -11.10
CA ASN A 21 4.10 1.96 -10.35
C ASN A 21 5.38 1.67 -11.16
N SER A 22 6.46 2.40 -10.86
CA SER A 22 7.73 2.27 -11.57
C SER A 22 8.31 0.85 -11.53
N ASP A 23 8.12 0.13 -10.42
CA ASP A 23 8.57 -1.26 -10.25
C ASP A 23 7.72 -2.30 -11.01
N ARG A 24 6.73 -1.84 -11.80
CA ARG A 24 5.72 -2.65 -12.50
C ARG A 24 4.77 -3.41 -11.57
N GLY A 25 4.74 -3.02 -10.30
CA GLY A 25 3.91 -3.60 -9.28
C GLY A 25 4.54 -4.81 -8.60
N ASN A 26 4.30 -4.92 -7.30
CA ASN A 26 4.65 -6.09 -6.50
C ASN A 26 3.38 -6.81 -6.05
N MET A 27 3.35 -8.15 -6.14
CA MET A 27 2.22 -8.96 -5.67
C MET A 27 1.85 -8.66 -4.20
N LEU A 28 2.83 -8.33 -3.34
CA LEU A 28 2.57 -8.01 -1.93
C LEU A 28 1.97 -6.61 -1.74
N GLN A 29 1.99 -5.75 -2.76
CA GLN A 29 1.27 -4.48 -2.78
C GLN A 29 -0.16 -4.62 -3.34
N GLY A 30 -0.50 -5.77 -3.93
CA GLY A 30 -1.80 -6.05 -4.53
C GLY A 30 -2.96 -6.19 -3.52
N SER A 31 -4.17 -5.93 -4.00
CA SER A 31 -5.42 -5.88 -3.23
C SER A 31 -5.70 -7.19 -2.51
N VAL A 32 -5.46 -8.33 -3.18
CA VAL A 32 -5.65 -9.67 -2.63
C VAL A 32 -4.74 -9.90 -1.43
N PHE A 33 -3.43 -9.64 -1.56
CA PHE A 33 -2.49 -9.85 -0.46
C PHE A 33 -2.82 -8.96 0.74
N LEU A 34 -3.12 -7.67 0.50
CA LEU A 34 -3.48 -6.73 1.55
C LEU A 34 -4.75 -7.20 2.28
N ASN A 35 -5.81 -7.54 1.54
CA ASN A 35 -7.08 -7.97 2.13
C ASN A 35 -6.97 -9.31 2.88
N LEU A 36 -6.11 -10.24 2.45
CA LEU A 36 -5.84 -11.47 3.20
C LEU A 36 -5.33 -11.19 4.63
N LYS A 37 -4.67 -10.05 4.86
CA LYS A 37 -4.15 -9.69 6.20
C LYS A 37 -5.25 -9.35 7.21
N ARG A 38 -6.50 -9.14 6.75
CA ARG A 38 -7.67 -9.05 7.64
C ARG A 38 -7.84 -10.31 8.49
N LEU A 39 -7.54 -11.49 7.93
CA LEU A 39 -7.59 -12.78 8.66
C LEU A 39 -6.60 -12.84 9.83
N ALA A 40 -5.54 -12.04 9.79
CA ALA A 40 -4.53 -11.93 10.85
C ALA A 40 -4.70 -10.66 11.73
N ASN A 41 -5.90 -10.06 11.70
CA ASN A 41 -6.25 -8.83 12.41
C ASN A 41 -5.39 -7.61 12.03
N TRP A 42 -4.97 -7.53 10.77
CA TRP A 42 -4.43 -6.31 10.20
C TRP A 42 -5.51 -5.57 9.42
N ARG A 43 -5.42 -4.25 9.42
CA ARG A 43 -6.24 -3.35 8.62
C ARG A 43 -5.47 -2.93 7.37
N PRO A 44 -5.92 -3.33 6.16
CA PRO A 44 -5.38 -2.82 4.90
C PRO A 44 -5.53 -1.31 4.81
N ARG A 45 -4.51 -0.67 4.23
CA ARG A 45 -4.42 0.76 4.00
C ARG A 45 -3.96 0.96 2.56
N PHE A 46 -4.84 1.55 1.76
CA PHE A 46 -4.58 1.89 0.37
C PHE A 46 -4.24 3.37 0.33
N ILE A 47 -3.03 3.72 -0.09
CA ILE A 47 -2.48 5.07 0.00
C ILE A 47 -2.06 5.52 -1.39
N ILE A 48 -2.47 6.74 -1.76
CA ILE A 48 -1.98 7.42 -2.96
C ILE A 48 -0.98 8.49 -2.53
N CYS A 49 0.21 8.44 -3.12
CA CYS A 49 1.31 9.36 -2.86
C CYS A 49 1.75 9.95 -4.21
N GLY A 50 1.24 11.12 -4.58
CA GLY A 50 1.35 11.59 -5.97
C GLY A 50 0.76 10.57 -6.94
N GLU A 51 1.58 10.03 -7.84
CA GLU A 51 1.20 8.99 -8.80
C GLU A 51 1.43 7.55 -8.27
N LEU A 52 2.03 7.39 -7.09
CA LEU A 52 2.35 6.07 -6.53
C LEU A 52 1.15 5.48 -5.77
N ALA A 53 0.82 4.23 -6.09
CA ALA A 53 -0.11 3.41 -5.33
C ALA A 53 0.64 2.56 -4.31
N ILE A 54 0.46 2.87 -3.03
CA ILE A 54 1.19 2.24 -1.92
C ILE A 54 0.22 1.43 -1.04
N GLY A 55 0.46 0.13 -1.00
CA GLY A 55 -0.23 -0.81 -0.15
C GLY A 55 0.44 -0.89 1.22
N ALA A 56 -0.31 -0.61 2.28
CA ALA A 56 0.16 -0.76 3.65
C ALA A 56 -0.80 -1.62 4.48
N ILE A 57 -0.31 -2.16 5.58
CA ILE A 57 -1.11 -2.83 6.59
C ILE A 57 -0.84 -2.21 7.95
N GLU A 58 -1.92 -1.93 8.69
CA GLU A 58 -1.90 -1.34 10.01
C GLU A 58 -2.38 -2.37 11.03
N LYS A 59 -1.70 -2.50 12.17
CA LYS A 59 -2.19 -3.27 13.31
C LYS A 59 -2.03 -2.48 14.59
N HIS A 60 -3.09 -2.47 15.40
CA HIS A 60 -2.99 -1.94 16.75
C HIS A 60 -2.37 -3.01 17.66
N ILE A 61 -1.31 -2.62 18.38
CA ILE A 61 -0.66 -3.45 19.38
C ILE A 61 -0.96 -2.80 20.74
N PRO A 62 -1.58 -3.51 21.69
CA PRO A 62 -1.87 -2.98 23.02
C PRO A 62 -0.61 -2.36 23.64
N LEU A 63 -0.75 -1.18 24.25
CA LEU A 63 0.33 -0.37 24.85
C LEU A 63 1.36 0.23 23.89
N PHE A 64 1.49 -0.29 22.66
CA PHE A 64 2.49 0.16 21.68
C PHE A 64 1.90 0.97 20.52
N GLY A 65 0.59 1.17 20.48
CA GLY A 65 -0.06 2.02 19.47
C GLY A 65 -0.26 1.29 18.13
N LYS A 66 0.02 1.96 17.01
CA LYS A 66 -0.20 1.42 15.67
C LYS A 66 1.13 1.07 15.01
N VAL A 67 1.26 -0.18 14.58
CA VAL A 67 2.34 -0.63 13.71
C VAL A 67 1.85 -0.57 12.26
N TRP A 68 2.66 0.03 11.41
CA TRP A 68 2.43 0.08 9.96
C TRP A 68 3.53 -0.67 9.24
N TYR A 69 3.15 -1.41 8.21
CA TYR A 69 4.10 -2.11 7.36
C TYR A 69 3.70 -1.95 5.89
N ILE A 70 4.69 -1.60 5.06
CA ILE A 70 4.55 -1.44 3.61
C ILE A 70 5.26 -2.62 2.94
N PRO A 71 4.57 -3.73 2.67
CA PRO A 71 5.20 -4.96 2.18
C PRO A 71 5.80 -4.78 0.79
N LYS A 72 7.14 -4.71 0.69
CA LYS A 72 7.88 -4.55 -0.58
C LYS A 72 7.52 -3.28 -1.38
N GLY A 73 6.91 -2.28 -0.76
CA GLY A 73 6.69 -0.97 -1.39
C GLY A 73 7.93 -0.05 -1.29
N PRO A 74 7.82 1.21 -1.71
CA PRO A 74 6.62 1.93 -2.17
C PRO A 74 6.30 1.77 -3.68
N GLY A 75 6.98 0.87 -4.39
CA GLY A 75 6.74 0.65 -5.82
C GLY A 75 7.69 1.43 -6.75
N VAL A 76 8.91 1.73 -6.29
CA VAL A 76 9.91 2.46 -7.06
C VAL A 76 10.94 1.51 -7.69
N ALA A 77 11.43 1.84 -8.89
CA ALA A 77 12.40 1.01 -9.60
C ALA A 77 13.84 1.30 -9.17
N THR A 78 14.13 2.54 -8.77
CA THR A 78 15.48 3.01 -8.42
C THR A 78 15.49 3.77 -7.10
N ALA A 79 16.65 3.82 -6.45
CA ALA A 79 16.80 4.56 -5.19
C ALA A 79 16.62 6.07 -5.36
N SER A 80 16.92 6.62 -6.56
CA SER A 80 16.71 8.03 -6.89
C SER A 80 15.25 8.47 -6.88
N GLU A 81 14.31 7.54 -7.03
CA GLU A 81 12.86 7.84 -6.99
C GLU A 81 12.32 8.01 -5.55
N LEU A 82 13.15 7.81 -4.52
CA LEU A 82 12.77 7.99 -3.11
C LEU A 82 12.99 9.42 -2.58
N ALA A 83 13.63 10.28 -3.38
CA ALA A 83 14.10 11.61 -2.98
C ALA A 83 13.00 12.69 -3.00
#